data_AF-A0A817GZL0-F1
#
_entry.id   AF-A0A817GZL0-F1
#
_cell.length_a   1.000
_cell.length_b   1.000
_cell.length_c   1.000
_cell.angle_alpha   90.00
_cell.angle_beta   90.00
_cell.angle_gamma   90.00
#
_symmetry.space_group_name_H-M   'P 1'
#
loop_
_entity.id
_entity.type
_entity.pdbx_description
1 polymer ?
#
loop_
_entity_poly.entity_id
_entity_poly.type
_entity_poly.pdbx_seq_one_letter_code
_entity_poly.pdbx_strand_id
1 'polypeptide(L)'
;MFSSDAYTIAAWNNTSAAVNRYFSIFIFLFGTIGNILNILVLSRRQLRTNSCSLFFLVSSIANLIAILSGLTTRMLSGWTLDLTNTINWLCKLRAFVLFLSRNIASWLIMLAAIDRWLLSCRSARRREISTLKNAYRGINITIITSTILYGPVFYCYEANLINAPLKCYGKTIPCRLLNDLSYSCLTILIPMLLMLIFGLMTIRNIHQVKNRVHESSIIELKPAENSSIVEQPTQASKKKLDYRLFLMLFIQIILLTLCTLPQAIQKLYSTLISNQVETPLRIAIENFIFNLFLLMTYFAHGMPFYIYTLSGGTVFRNALKQYVGKIYCKCF
;
A
#
# COMPACT_ATOMS: atom_id res chain seq x y z
N MET A 1 -35.57 23.32 -13.65
CA MET A 1 -34.27 22.64 -13.84
C MET A 1 -33.90 22.82 -15.30
N PHE A 2 -32.89 23.64 -15.61
CA PHE A 2 -32.56 23.97 -17.00
C PHE A 2 -32.00 22.73 -17.72
N SER A 3 -32.34 22.53 -18.99
CA SER A 3 -31.92 21.36 -19.79
C SER A 3 -30.39 21.16 -19.82
N SER A 4 -29.63 22.26 -19.71
CA SER A 4 -28.16 22.26 -19.62
C SER A 4 -27.62 21.56 -18.36
N ASP A 5 -28.26 21.76 -17.21
CA ASP A 5 -27.83 21.13 -15.94
C ASP A 5 -28.08 19.61 -15.98
N ALA A 6 -29.20 19.18 -16.55
CA ALA A 6 -29.54 17.77 -16.70
C ALA A 6 -28.55 17.04 -17.63
N TYR A 7 -28.16 17.66 -18.74
CA TYR A 7 -27.13 17.13 -19.64
C TYR A 7 -25.77 17.03 -18.95
N THR A 8 -25.38 18.07 -18.22
CA THR A 8 -24.10 18.11 -17.49
C THR A 8 -24.04 17.05 -16.40
N ILE A 9 -25.14 16.85 -15.65
CA ILE A 9 -25.26 15.78 -14.64
C ILE A 9 -25.13 14.40 -15.29
N ALA A 10 -25.82 14.17 -16.41
CA ALA A 10 -25.74 12.90 -17.15
C ALA A 10 -24.32 12.63 -17.65
N ALA A 11 -23.63 13.65 -18.16
CA ALA A 11 -22.24 13.54 -18.60
C ALA A 11 -21.29 13.15 -17.45
N TRP A 12 -21.42 13.77 -16.27
CA TRP A 12 -20.63 13.41 -15.07
C TRP A 12 -20.89 11.97 -14.61
N ASN A 13 -22.17 11.56 -14.56
CA ASN A 13 -22.54 10.21 -14.16
C ASN A 13 -22.01 9.15 -15.15
N ASN A 14 -22.15 9.39 -16.45
CA ASN A 14 -21.64 8.50 -17.50
C ASN A 14 -20.11 8.40 -17.46
N THR A 15 -19.43 9.52 -17.28
CA THR A 15 -17.96 9.56 -17.15
C THR A 15 -17.50 8.81 -15.90
N SER A 16 -18.15 9.03 -14.76
CA SER A 16 -17.88 8.30 -13.52
C SER A 16 -18.08 6.79 -13.71
N ALA A 17 -19.16 6.36 -14.37
CA ALA A 17 -19.42 4.96 -14.66
C ALA A 17 -18.34 4.35 -15.57
N ALA A 18 -17.94 5.05 -16.64
CA ALA A 18 -16.90 4.60 -17.56
C ALA A 18 -15.53 4.47 -16.86
N VAL A 19 -15.13 5.48 -16.09
CA VAL A 19 -13.87 5.46 -15.32
C VAL A 19 -13.89 4.32 -14.29
N ASN A 20 -14.97 4.19 -13.52
CA ASN A 20 -15.11 3.08 -12.56
C ASN A 20 -15.05 1.72 -13.25
N ARG A 21 -15.59 1.57 -14.46
CA ARG A 21 -15.58 0.28 -15.17
C ARG A 21 -14.20 -0.04 -15.71
N TYR A 22 -13.68 0.79 -16.61
CA TYR A 22 -12.45 0.47 -17.36
C TYR A 22 -11.20 0.59 -16.49
N PHE A 23 -11.11 1.62 -15.63
CA PHE A 23 -9.94 1.79 -14.79
C PHE A 23 -9.89 0.74 -13.66
N SER A 24 -11.04 0.32 -13.12
CA SER A 24 -11.07 -0.81 -12.16
C SER A 24 -10.60 -2.11 -12.79
N ILE A 25 -11.00 -2.42 -14.03
CA ILE A 25 -10.54 -3.62 -14.74
C ILE A 25 -9.02 -3.58 -14.91
N PHE A 26 -8.49 -2.44 -15.35
CA PHE A 26 -7.05 -2.24 -15.48
C PHE A 26 -6.33 -2.44 -14.14
N ILE A 27 -6.76 -1.77 -13.06
CA ILE A 27 -6.15 -1.90 -11.74
C ILE A 27 -6.26 -3.34 -11.22
N PHE A 28 -7.38 -4.02 -11.46
CA PHE A 28 -7.58 -5.39 -11.03
C PHE A 28 -6.59 -6.32 -11.71
N LEU A 29 -6.46 -6.27 -13.04
CA LEU A 29 -5.54 -7.14 -13.79
C LEU A 29 -4.09 -6.87 -13.42
N PHE A 30 -3.64 -5.63 -13.54
CA PHE A 30 -2.24 -5.28 -13.26
C PHE A 30 -1.92 -5.40 -11.77
N GLY A 31 -2.83 -5.00 -10.89
CA GLY A 31 -2.63 -5.09 -9.45
C GLY A 31 -2.61 -6.52 -8.91
N THR A 32 -3.44 -7.42 -9.44
CA THR A 32 -3.40 -8.85 -9.06
C THR A 32 -2.12 -9.51 -9.57
N ILE A 33 -1.81 -9.36 -10.86
CA ILE A 33 -0.59 -9.91 -11.46
C ILE A 33 0.64 -9.40 -10.72
N GLY A 34 0.73 -8.08 -10.49
CA GLY A 34 1.83 -7.46 -9.77
C GLY A 34 2.01 -8.05 -8.38
N ASN A 35 0.96 -8.06 -7.54
CA ASN A 35 1.08 -8.58 -6.18
C ASN A 35 1.42 -10.09 -6.14
N ILE A 36 0.86 -10.90 -7.05
CA ILE A 36 1.21 -12.33 -7.17
C ILE A 36 2.70 -12.49 -7.50
N LEU A 37 3.19 -11.80 -8.52
CA LEU A 37 4.61 -11.85 -8.89
C LEU A 37 5.51 -11.37 -7.75
N ASN A 38 5.07 -10.36 -7.00
CA ASN A 38 5.81 -9.87 -5.85
C ASN A 38 5.92 -10.94 -4.75
N ILE A 39 4.80 -11.60 -4.45
CA ILE A 39 4.75 -12.70 -3.48
C ILE A 39 5.71 -13.81 -3.92
N LEU A 40 5.69 -14.22 -5.19
CA LEU A 40 6.56 -15.27 -5.72
C LEU A 40 8.05 -14.90 -5.62
N VAL A 41 8.42 -13.68 -5.99
CA VAL A 41 9.81 -13.22 -5.95
C VAL A 41 10.29 -13.09 -4.50
N LEU A 42 9.54 -12.38 -3.65
CA LEU A 42 9.88 -12.14 -2.25
C LEU A 42 9.83 -13.42 -1.40
N SER A 43 9.10 -14.46 -1.82
CA SER A 43 9.07 -15.76 -1.16
C SER A 43 10.34 -16.59 -1.33
N ARG A 44 11.29 -16.14 -2.16
CA ARG A 44 12.57 -16.85 -2.34
C ARG A 44 13.42 -16.81 -1.07
N ARG A 45 14.10 -17.92 -0.78
CA ARG A 45 14.92 -18.11 0.43
C ARG A 45 15.93 -16.98 0.66
N GLN A 46 16.54 -16.46 -0.41
CA GLN A 46 17.54 -15.37 -0.33
C GLN A 46 16.94 -14.02 0.12
N LEU A 47 15.67 -13.76 -0.16
CA LEU A 47 15.00 -12.50 0.20
C LEU A 47 14.24 -12.64 1.51
N ARG A 48 13.65 -13.80 1.81
CA ARG A 48 12.94 -14.06 3.08
C ARG A 48 13.82 -13.97 4.33
N THR A 49 15.13 -14.02 4.19
CA THR A 49 16.07 -13.82 5.32
C THR A 49 16.22 -12.36 5.73
N ASN A 50 15.68 -11.40 4.96
CA ASN A 50 15.72 -9.97 5.26
C ASN A 50 14.37 -9.51 5.85
N SER A 51 14.41 -8.88 7.02
CA SER A 51 13.23 -8.36 7.74
C SER A 51 12.35 -7.43 6.87
N CYS A 52 12.96 -6.53 6.10
CA CYS A 52 12.23 -5.61 5.22
C CYS A 52 11.53 -6.35 4.06
N SER A 53 12.21 -7.32 3.46
CA SER A 53 11.61 -8.15 2.41
C SER A 53 10.43 -8.98 2.92
N LEU A 54 10.46 -9.40 4.20
CA LEU A 54 9.33 -10.06 4.85
C LEU A 54 8.14 -9.10 5.01
N PHE A 55 8.36 -7.84 5.42
CA PHE A 55 7.28 -6.85 5.48
C PHE A 55 6.66 -6.58 4.10
N PHE A 56 7.48 -6.46 3.05
CA PHE A 56 6.99 -6.31 1.67
C PHE A 56 6.20 -7.52 1.18
N LEU A 57 6.63 -8.73 1.56
CA LEU A 57 5.92 -9.96 1.21
C LEU A 57 4.52 -9.98 1.81
N VAL A 58 4.42 -9.78 3.13
CA VAL A 58 3.13 -9.80 3.82
C VAL A 58 2.25 -8.62 3.40
N SER A 59 2.84 -7.44 3.14
CA SER A 59 2.12 -6.29 2.58
C SER A 59 1.56 -6.60 1.19
N SER A 60 2.28 -7.34 0.34
CA SER A 60 1.78 -7.76 -0.99
C SER A 60 0.61 -8.74 -0.89
N ILE A 61 0.61 -9.65 0.09
CA ILE A 61 -0.54 -10.51 0.38
C ILE A 61 -1.74 -9.66 0.81
N ALA A 62 -1.54 -8.71 1.71
CA ALA A 62 -2.59 -7.81 2.17
C ALA A 62 -3.13 -6.94 1.02
N ASN A 63 -2.27 -6.38 0.17
CA ASN A 63 -2.68 -5.62 -1.02
C ASN A 63 -3.50 -6.47 -2.00
N LEU A 64 -3.11 -7.73 -2.22
CA LEU A 64 -3.87 -8.66 -3.06
C LEU A 64 -5.28 -8.89 -2.49
N ILE A 65 -5.39 -9.13 -1.17
CA ILE A 65 -6.69 -9.28 -0.49
C ILE A 65 -7.52 -8.01 -0.61
N ALA A 66 -6.92 -6.82 -0.46
CA ALA A 66 -7.60 -5.54 -0.60
C ALA A 66 -8.16 -5.33 -2.02
N ILE A 67 -7.38 -5.68 -3.05
CA ILE A 67 -7.80 -5.60 -4.45
C ILE A 67 -8.95 -6.57 -4.73
N LEU A 68 -8.80 -7.85 -4.32
CA LEU A 68 -9.81 -8.88 -4.56
C LEU A 68 -11.13 -8.59 -3.83
N SER A 69 -11.08 -8.15 -2.57
CA SER A 69 -12.29 -7.81 -1.79
C SER A 69 -12.94 -6.50 -2.25
N GLY A 70 -12.14 -5.53 -2.67
CA GLY A 70 -12.60 -4.18 -3.00
C GLY A 70 -13.10 -4.00 -4.43
N LEU A 71 -12.33 -4.47 -5.42
CA LEU A 71 -12.58 -4.19 -6.85
C LEU A 71 -13.50 -5.20 -7.53
N THR A 72 -13.48 -6.49 -7.16
CA THR A 72 -14.29 -7.54 -7.82
C THR A 72 -15.76 -7.17 -7.89
N THR A 73 -16.29 -6.69 -6.79
CA THR A 73 -17.68 -6.25 -6.59
C THR A 73 -17.98 -4.90 -7.24
N ARG A 74 -16.98 -4.03 -7.37
CA ARG A 74 -17.09 -2.76 -8.12
C ARG A 74 -17.12 -2.98 -9.63
N MET A 75 -16.42 -4.01 -10.11
CA MET A 75 -16.54 -4.47 -11.50
C MET A 75 -17.94 -5.03 -11.76
N LEU A 76 -18.49 -5.80 -10.81
CA LEU A 76 -19.83 -6.39 -10.91
C LEU A 76 -20.97 -5.37 -10.74
N SER A 77 -20.75 -4.26 -10.02
CA SER A 77 -21.77 -3.21 -9.87
C SER A 77 -22.11 -2.52 -11.19
N GLY A 78 -21.20 -2.52 -12.17
CA GLY A 78 -21.47 -2.04 -13.54
C GLY A 78 -22.41 -2.94 -14.35
N TRP A 79 -22.71 -4.15 -13.85
CA TRP A 79 -23.58 -5.15 -14.48
C TRP A 79 -24.78 -5.50 -13.59
N THR A 80 -25.17 -4.61 -12.67
CA THR A 80 -26.33 -4.74 -11.74
C THR A 80 -26.25 -5.84 -10.69
N LEU A 81 -25.13 -6.58 -10.59
CA LEU A 81 -25.00 -7.78 -9.75
C LEU A 81 -23.98 -7.59 -8.62
N ASP A 82 -24.14 -6.54 -7.81
CA ASP A 82 -23.37 -6.41 -6.55
C ASP A 82 -24.22 -6.87 -5.37
N LEU A 83 -24.07 -8.16 -5.02
CA LEU A 83 -24.75 -8.81 -3.89
C LEU A 83 -24.45 -8.14 -2.54
N THR A 84 -23.37 -7.38 -2.42
CA THR A 84 -23.05 -6.67 -1.17
C THR A 84 -23.97 -5.48 -0.92
N ASN A 85 -24.70 -5.03 -1.94
CA ASN A 85 -25.70 -3.98 -1.78
C ASN A 85 -27.00 -4.47 -1.16
N THR A 86 -27.26 -5.78 -1.21
CA THR A 86 -28.52 -6.39 -0.74
C THR A 86 -28.30 -7.34 0.45
N ILE A 87 -27.18 -8.06 0.48
CA ILE A 87 -26.89 -9.07 1.50
C ILE A 87 -26.08 -8.45 2.65
N ASN A 88 -26.72 -8.31 3.82
CA ASN A 88 -26.16 -7.66 5.01
C ASN A 88 -24.84 -8.27 5.52
N TRP A 89 -24.75 -9.59 5.67
CA TRP A 89 -23.53 -10.22 6.19
C TRP A 89 -22.35 -10.08 5.21
N LEU A 90 -22.63 -10.14 3.90
CA LEU A 90 -21.64 -10.01 2.85
C LEU A 90 -21.11 -8.58 2.75
N CYS A 91 -21.98 -7.57 2.89
CA CYS A 91 -21.60 -6.16 3.03
C CYS A 91 -20.59 -5.97 4.17
N LYS A 92 -20.93 -6.45 5.37
CA LYS A 92 -20.09 -6.33 6.57
C LYS A 92 -18.75 -7.04 6.42
N LEU A 93 -18.77 -8.30 5.97
CA LEU A 93 -17.56 -9.10 5.77
C LEU A 93 -16.63 -8.46 4.73
N ARG A 94 -17.18 -8.02 3.60
CA ARG A 94 -16.41 -7.34 2.56
C ARG A 94 -15.76 -6.07 3.09
N ALA A 95 -16.54 -5.20 3.75
CA ALA A 95 -16.04 -3.96 4.31
C ALA A 95 -14.93 -4.22 5.34
N PHE A 96 -15.14 -5.19 6.24
CA PHE A 96 -14.15 -5.61 7.22
C PHE A 96 -12.85 -6.08 6.57
N VAL A 97 -12.92 -7.02 5.63
CA VAL A 97 -11.74 -7.56 4.91
C VAL A 97 -11.01 -6.47 4.15
N LEU A 98 -11.73 -5.56 3.49
CA LEU A 98 -11.15 -4.45 2.75
C LEU A 98 -10.37 -3.49 3.67
N PHE A 99 -10.98 -3.03 4.76
CA PHE A 99 -10.32 -2.09 5.67
C PHE A 99 -9.17 -2.75 6.45
N LEU A 100 -9.38 -3.98 6.91
CA LEU A 100 -8.35 -4.77 7.60
C LEU A 100 -7.11 -4.93 6.71
N SER A 101 -7.30 -5.37 5.46
CA SER A 101 -6.19 -5.61 4.53
C SER A 101 -5.47 -4.32 4.13
N ARG A 102 -6.19 -3.22 3.87
CA ARG A 102 -5.58 -1.90 3.61
C ARG A 102 -4.75 -1.40 4.80
N ASN A 103 -5.26 -1.56 6.02
CA ASN A 103 -4.54 -1.15 7.21
C ASN A 103 -3.28 -1.98 7.44
N ILE A 104 -3.39 -3.31 7.35
CA ILE A 104 -2.23 -4.20 7.45
C ILE A 104 -1.18 -3.83 6.40
N ALA A 105 -1.57 -3.65 5.14
CA ALA A 105 -0.63 -3.28 4.07
C ALA A 105 0.12 -1.98 4.39
N SER A 106 -0.58 -0.93 4.82
CA SER A 106 -0.01 0.38 5.16
C SER A 106 0.96 0.31 6.35
N TRP A 107 0.53 -0.31 7.45
CA TRP A 107 1.35 -0.44 8.67
C TRP A 107 2.59 -1.32 8.44
N LEU A 108 2.54 -2.33 7.57
CA LEU A 108 3.72 -3.13 7.24
C LEU A 108 4.77 -2.34 6.45
N ILE A 109 4.37 -1.42 5.56
CA ILE A 109 5.32 -0.54 4.88
C ILE A 109 5.93 0.48 5.86
N MET A 110 5.14 0.97 6.81
CA MET A 110 5.65 1.81 7.89
C MET A 110 6.66 1.06 8.78
N LEU A 111 6.39 -0.20 9.14
CA LEU A 111 7.37 -1.05 9.84
C LEU A 111 8.63 -1.32 9.00
N ALA A 112 8.49 -1.47 7.68
CA ALA A 112 9.64 -1.57 6.77
C ALA A 112 10.47 -0.28 6.79
N ALA A 113 9.85 0.90 6.89
CA ALA A 113 10.56 2.17 7.02
C ALA A 113 11.33 2.28 8.35
N ILE A 114 10.73 1.83 9.45
CA ILE A 114 11.42 1.73 10.74
C ILE A 114 12.60 0.77 10.65
N ASP A 115 12.43 -0.40 10.04
CA ASP A 115 13.48 -1.39 9.87
C ASP A 115 14.67 -0.84 9.07
N ARG A 116 14.40 -0.13 7.98
CA ARG A 116 15.44 0.57 7.19
C ARG A 116 16.14 1.65 8.00
N TRP A 117 15.40 2.42 8.80
CA TRP A 117 15.98 3.41 9.70
C TRP A 117 16.89 2.78 10.75
N LEU A 118 16.45 1.69 11.40
CA LEU A 118 17.24 0.96 12.39
C LEU A 118 18.57 0.48 11.80
N LEU A 119 18.55 -0.07 10.58
CA LEU A 119 19.75 -0.54 9.89
C LEU A 119 20.69 0.61 9.48
N SER A 120 20.15 1.79 9.18
CA SER A 120 20.96 2.99 8.88
C SER A 120 21.64 3.59 10.11
N CYS A 121 21.21 3.24 11.32
CA CYS A 121 21.76 3.81 12.56
C CYS A 121 23.23 3.42 12.78
N ARG A 122 24.02 4.36 13.34
CA ARG A 122 25.42 4.13 13.74
C ARG A 122 25.57 3.15 14.89
N SER A 123 24.64 3.15 15.84
CA SER A 123 24.68 2.28 17.01
C SER A 123 24.41 0.82 16.65
N ALA A 124 25.33 -0.09 17.00
CA ALA A 124 25.15 -1.54 16.80
C ALA A 124 23.89 -2.06 17.51
N ARG A 125 23.65 -1.62 18.75
CA ARG A 125 22.45 -1.95 19.53
C ARG A 125 21.14 -1.61 18.80
N ARG A 126 21.09 -0.49 18.05
CA ARG A 126 19.90 -0.13 17.26
C ARG A 126 19.73 -1.03 16.04
N ARG A 127 20.83 -1.39 15.35
CA ARG A 127 20.79 -2.30 14.20
C ARG A 127 20.36 -3.71 14.60
N GLU A 128 20.78 -4.18 15.77
CA GLU A 128 20.41 -5.49 16.32
C GLU A 128 18.92 -5.65 16.62
N ILE A 129 18.14 -4.56 16.65
CA ILE A 129 16.68 -4.63 16.75
C ILE A 129 16.07 -5.15 15.43
N SER A 130 16.69 -4.85 14.28
CA SER A 130 16.27 -5.34 12.97
C SER A 130 16.59 -6.82 12.84
N THR A 131 15.65 -7.66 13.26
CA THR A 131 15.75 -9.12 13.18
C THR A 131 14.44 -9.71 12.69
N LEU A 132 14.51 -10.90 12.07
CA LEU A 132 13.32 -11.62 11.62
C LEU A 132 12.34 -11.89 12.77
N LYS A 133 12.85 -12.21 13.97
CA LYS A 133 12.02 -12.44 15.16
C LYS A 133 11.18 -11.21 15.50
N ASN A 134 11.78 -10.03 15.49
CA ASN A 134 11.06 -8.79 15.75
C ASN A 134 10.14 -8.41 14.58
N ALA A 135 10.51 -8.74 13.34
CA ALA A 135 9.64 -8.54 12.19
C ALA A 135 8.35 -9.38 12.28
N TYR A 136 8.45 -10.68 12.61
CA TYR A 136 7.27 -11.53 12.85
C TYR A 136 6.41 -11.03 14.01
N ARG A 137 7.04 -10.57 15.11
CA ARG A 137 6.31 -9.93 16.23
C ARG A 137 5.55 -8.69 15.77
N GLY A 138 6.20 -7.81 15.00
CA GLY A 138 5.58 -6.62 14.43
C GLY A 138 4.39 -6.95 13.53
N ILE A 139 4.54 -7.93 12.63
CA ILE A 139 3.44 -8.43 11.77
C ILE A 139 2.25 -8.88 12.61
N ASN A 140 2.48 -9.74 13.62
CA ASN A 140 1.41 -10.25 14.46
C ASN A 140 0.70 -9.14 15.24
N ILE A 141 1.46 -8.19 15.81
CA ILE A 141 0.90 -7.02 16.49
C ILE A 141 0.02 -6.22 15.52
N THR A 142 0.51 -5.92 14.31
CA THR A 142 -0.25 -5.20 13.28
C THR A 142 -1.55 -5.92 12.91
N ILE A 143 -1.54 -7.24 12.75
CA ILE A 143 -2.76 -8.00 12.41
C ILE A 143 -3.77 -7.92 13.56
N ILE A 144 -3.34 -8.12 14.80
CA ILE A 144 -4.20 -8.08 15.99
C ILE A 144 -4.79 -6.67 16.17
N THR A 145 -3.96 -5.62 16.15
CA THR A 145 -4.43 -4.25 16.32
C THR A 145 -5.35 -3.81 15.19
N SER A 146 -5.06 -4.20 13.95
CA SER A 146 -5.95 -3.91 12.80
C SER A 146 -7.30 -4.62 12.93
N THR A 147 -7.31 -5.85 13.43
CA THR A 147 -8.54 -6.63 13.66
C THR A 147 -9.42 -5.96 14.71
N ILE A 148 -8.82 -5.52 15.83
CA ILE A 148 -9.54 -4.80 16.89
C ILE A 148 -10.08 -3.47 16.36
N LEU A 149 -9.24 -2.71 15.65
CA LEU A 149 -9.59 -1.40 15.11
C LEU A 149 -10.80 -1.45 14.18
N TYR A 150 -10.87 -2.45 13.31
CA TYR A 150 -11.94 -2.58 12.32
C TYR A 150 -13.07 -3.53 12.73
N GLY A 151 -12.99 -4.17 13.90
CA GLY A 151 -14.07 -4.97 14.47
C GLY A 151 -15.44 -4.26 14.52
N PRO A 152 -15.52 -2.95 14.88
CA PRO A 152 -16.78 -2.20 14.87
C PRO A 152 -17.53 -2.18 13.53
N VAL A 153 -16.87 -2.48 12.41
CA VAL A 153 -17.51 -2.58 11.08
C VAL A 153 -18.69 -3.56 11.08
N PHE A 154 -18.59 -4.69 11.80
CA PHE A 154 -19.69 -5.67 11.87
C PHE A 154 -20.97 -5.12 12.51
N TYR A 155 -20.84 -4.12 13.38
CA TYR A 155 -21.98 -3.43 13.97
C TYR A 155 -22.41 -2.21 13.16
N CYS A 156 -21.44 -1.46 12.64
CA CYS A 156 -21.65 -0.15 12.03
C CYS A 156 -22.11 -0.19 10.58
N TYR A 157 -21.77 -1.21 9.81
CA TYR A 157 -22.16 -1.33 8.40
C TYR A 157 -23.51 -2.03 8.24
N GLU A 158 -24.26 -1.59 7.25
CA GLU A 158 -25.54 -2.20 6.85
C GLU A 158 -25.69 -2.11 5.33
N ALA A 159 -26.39 -3.07 4.73
CA ALA A 159 -26.69 -3.08 3.30
C ALA A 159 -28.02 -2.37 3.02
N ASN A 160 -28.27 -2.07 1.75
CA ASN A 160 -29.49 -1.45 1.25
C ASN A 160 -29.83 -0.07 1.85
N LEU A 161 -28.82 0.74 2.21
CA LEU A 161 -29.05 2.14 2.59
C LEU A 161 -29.39 3.01 1.37
N ILE A 162 -30.43 3.83 1.52
CA ILE A 162 -30.92 4.76 0.49
C ILE A 162 -30.29 6.16 0.64
N ASN A 163 -30.03 6.59 1.89
CA ASN A 163 -29.48 7.91 2.22
C ASN A 163 -27.97 7.87 2.53
N ALA A 164 -27.20 7.17 1.68
CA ALA A 164 -25.76 7.01 1.85
C ALA A 164 -25.05 7.04 0.48
N PRO A 165 -23.75 7.40 0.43
CA PRO A 165 -22.99 7.42 -0.83
C PRO A 165 -22.90 6.04 -1.50
N LEU A 166 -23.05 4.97 -0.71
CA LEU A 166 -23.04 3.58 -1.14
C LEU A 166 -24.17 2.82 -0.44
N LYS A 167 -24.75 1.82 -1.11
CA LYS A 167 -25.81 0.99 -0.52
C LYS A 167 -25.31 0.15 0.66
N CYS A 168 -24.03 -0.22 0.67
CA CYS A 168 -23.34 -0.83 1.80
C CYS A 168 -22.48 0.23 2.51
N TYR A 169 -22.97 0.79 3.61
CA TYR A 169 -22.31 1.90 4.31
C TYR A 169 -22.61 1.95 5.80
N GLY A 170 -22.00 2.92 6.51
CA GLY A 170 -22.25 3.19 7.91
C GLY A 170 -23.71 3.60 8.16
N LYS A 171 -24.41 2.86 9.03
CA LYS A 171 -25.84 3.02 9.28
C LYS A 171 -26.21 4.30 10.04
N THR A 172 -25.36 4.73 10.98
CA THR A 172 -25.56 5.95 11.80
C THR A 172 -24.43 6.96 11.59
N ILE A 173 -24.68 8.24 11.88
CA ILE A 173 -23.66 9.31 11.82
C ILE A 173 -22.42 8.99 12.68
N PRO A 174 -22.54 8.54 13.94
CA PRO A 174 -21.37 8.15 14.74
C PRO A 174 -20.57 7.00 14.13
N CYS A 175 -21.24 6.02 13.52
CA CYS A 175 -20.58 4.92 12.83
C CYS A 175 -19.82 5.38 11.58
N ARG A 176 -20.38 6.35 10.84
CA ARG A 176 -19.69 6.97 9.69
C ARG A 176 -18.45 7.73 10.16
N LEU A 177 -18.60 8.58 11.18
CA LEU A 177 -17.49 9.31 11.80
C LEU A 177 -16.37 8.38 12.28
N LEU A 178 -16.71 7.37 13.07
CA LEU A 178 -15.74 6.40 13.60
C LEU A 178 -14.95 5.73 12.46
N ASN A 179 -15.64 5.24 11.44
CA ASN A 179 -14.99 4.52 10.34
C ASN A 179 -14.17 5.45 9.44
N ASP A 180 -14.69 6.62 9.09
CA ASP A 180 -14.00 7.57 8.21
C ASP A 180 -12.79 8.22 8.89
N LEU A 181 -12.88 8.54 10.19
CA LEU A 181 -11.75 9.01 10.98
C LEU A 181 -10.72 7.91 11.21
N SER A 182 -11.14 6.69 11.54
CA SER A 182 -10.22 5.56 11.73
C SER A 182 -9.44 5.28 10.44
N TYR A 183 -10.14 5.24 9.30
CA TYR A 183 -9.50 5.02 8.02
C TYR A 183 -8.57 6.18 7.62
N SER A 184 -9.04 7.42 7.69
CA SER A 184 -8.23 8.58 7.27
C SER A 184 -7.03 8.80 8.19
N CYS A 185 -7.23 8.76 9.50
CA CYS A 185 -6.17 9.03 10.47
C CYS A 185 -5.26 7.81 10.66
N LEU A 186 -5.80 6.63 10.97
CA LEU A 186 -5.00 5.47 11.40
C LEU A 186 -4.48 4.62 10.24
N THR A 187 -5.16 4.59 9.09
CA THR A 187 -4.70 3.83 7.93
C THR A 187 -3.88 4.65 6.94
N ILE A 188 -4.18 5.95 6.80
CA ILE A 188 -3.51 6.81 5.82
C ILE A 188 -2.54 7.78 6.50
N LEU A 189 -3.04 8.76 7.27
CA LEU A 189 -2.23 9.90 7.71
C LEU A 189 -1.12 9.50 8.69
N ILE A 190 -1.43 8.73 9.74
CA ILE A 190 -0.43 8.35 10.75
C ILE A 190 0.68 7.47 10.14
N PRO A 191 0.38 6.37 9.42
CA PRO A 191 1.43 5.60 8.75
C PRO A 191 2.24 6.44 7.78
N MET A 192 1.60 7.33 7.02
CA MET A 192 2.27 8.22 6.06
C MET A 192 3.26 9.18 6.74
N LEU A 193 2.83 9.86 7.80
CA LEU A 193 3.70 10.76 8.57
C LEU A 193 4.88 10.01 9.17
N LEU A 194 4.66 8.82 9.74
CA LEU A 194 5.72 7.99 10.29
C LEU A 194 6.68 7.51 9.19
N MET A 195 6.15 7.05 8.05
CA MET A 195 6.97 6.66 6.89
C MET A 195 7.85 7.82 6.40
N LEU A 196 7.31 9.03 6.33
CA LEU A 196 8.06 10.22 5.96
C LEU A 196 9.16 10.53 6.97
N ILE A 197 8.84 10.53 8.27
CA ILE A 197 9.79 10.79 9.35
C ILE A 197 10.95 9.78 9.30
N PHE A 198 10.65 8.48 9.35
CA PHE A 198 11.68 7.44 9.33
C PHE A 198 12.43 7.37 8.00
N GLY A 199 11.76 7.68 6.88
CA GLY A 199 12.40 7.84 5.57
C GLY A 199 13.44 8.96 5.56
N LEU A 200 13.08 10.15 6.04
CA LEU A 200 14.00 11.29 6.15
C LEU A 200 15.15 11.01 7.11
N MET A 201 14.89 10.36 8.25
CA MET A 201 15.94 9.93 9.17
C MET A 201 16.91 8.93 8.53
N THR A 202 16.40 8.01 7.72
CA THR A 202 17.22 7.04 6.98
C THR A 202 18.12 7.75 5.97
N ILE A 203 17.58 8.73 5.22
CA ILE A 203 18.36 9.55 4.27
C ILE A 203 19.49 10.28 5.01
N ARG A 204 19.16 10.98 6.11
CA ARG A 204 20.14 11.70 6.92
C ARG A 204 21.28 10.79 7.38
N ASN A 205 20.96 9.60 7.89
CA ASN A 205 21.95 8.63 8.33
C ASN A 205 22.84 8.13 7.19
N ILE A 206 22.27 7.82 6.02
CA ILE A 206 23.03 7.34 4.85
C ILE A 206 23.98 8.43 4.34
N HIS A 207 23.52 9.68 4.26
CA HIS A 207 24.38 10.82 3.87
C HIS A 207 25.55 11.02 4.84
N GLN A 208 25.30 10.93 6.15
CA GLN A 208 26.37 11.02 7.16
C GLN A 208 27.40 9.89 7.02
N VAL A 209 26.97 8.66 6.70
CA VAL A 209 27.89 7.55 6.47
C VAL A 209 28.71 7.76 5.20
N LYS A 210 28.08 8.21 4.10
CA LYS A 210 28.77 8.46 2.83
C LYS A 210 29.84 9.54 2.96
N ASN A 211 29.53 10.65 3.64
CA ASN A 211 30.47 11.76 3.81
C ASN A 211 31.70 11.33 4.62
N ARG A 212 31.54 10.49 5.65
CA ARG A 212 32.67 9.96 6.44
C ARG A 212 33.54 8.98 5.67
N VAL A 213 32.94 8.07 4.90
CA VAL A 213 33.73 7.11 4.10
C VAL A 213 34.53 7.86 3.03
N HIS A 214 33.96 8.91 2.44
CA HIS A 214 34.69 9.76 1.50
C HIS A 214 35.89 10.45 2.18
N GLU A 215 35.69 11.00 3.38
CA GLU A 215 36.74 11.62 4.18
C GLU A 215 37.84 10.62 4.60
N SER A 216 37.48 9.40 5.00
CA SER A 216 38.45 8.34 5.34
C SER A 216 39.23 7.84 4.12
N SER A 217 38.59 7.73 2.95
CA SER A 217 39.26 7.29 1.71
C SER A 217 40.28 8.31 1.16
N ILE A 218 40.14 9.59 1.51
CA ILE A 218 41.13 10.63 1.17
C ILE A 218 42.37 10.51 2.08
N ILE A 219 42.21 10.00 3.30
CA ILE A 219 43.30 9.86 4.28
C ILE A 219 44.11 8.56 4.06
N GLU A 220 43.52 7.50 3.50
CA GLU A 220 44.16 6.19 3.25
C GLU A 220 44.86 6.04 1.88
N LEU A 221 45.60 7.07 1.43
CA LEU A 221 46.53 6.97 0.28
C LEU A 221 47.85 6.25 0.65
N LYS A 222 47.81 5.15 1.40
CA LYS A 222 48.98 4.28 1.61
C LYS A 222 48.72 2.89 1.04
N PRO A 223 49.57 2.39 0.12
CA PRO A 223 49.38 1.07 -0.47
C PRO A 223 49.80 0.00 0.54
N ALA A 224 48.91 -0.95 0.81
CA ALA A 224 49.27 -2.19 1.49
C ALA A 224 48.69 -3.37 0.72
N GLU A 225 49.60 -4.27 0.36
CA GLU A 225 49.45 -5.41 -0.52
C GLU A 225 48.52 -6.52 -0.01
N ASN A 226 47.97 -7.23 -1.00
CA ASN A 226 47.65 -8.66 -1.05
C ASN A 226 47.04 -9.31 0.20
N SER A 227 45.71 -9.50 0.18
CA SER A 227 45.09 -10.62 0.88
C SER A 227 44.00 -11.27 0.02
N SER A 228 44.13 -12.59 -0.08
CA SER A 228 43.35 -13.54 -0.89
C SER A 228 41.85 -13.46 -0.66
N ILE A 229 41.11 -13.33 -1.76
CA ILE A 229 39.64 -13.26 -1.82
C ILE A 229 39.06 -14.66 -1.57
N VAL A 230 38.61 -14.91 -0.35
CA VAL A 230 37.61 -15.96 -0.08
C VAL A 230 36.26 -15.40 -0.49
N GLU A 231 35.62 -16.03 -1.49
CA GLU A 231 34.27 -15.70 -1.99
C GLU A 231 33.18 -16.03 -0.96
N GLN A 232 33.14 -15.30 0.15
CA GLN A 232 31.90 -15.11 0.89
C GLN A 232 31.07 -14.04 0.16
N PRO A 233 29.72 -14.10 0.18
CA PRO A 233 28.89 -13.06 -0.42
C PRO A 233 29.28 -11.72 0.20
N THR A 234 29.99 -10.91 -0.60
CA THR A 234 30.78 -9.78 -0.11
C THR A 234 29.90 -8.81 0.67
N GLN A 235 30.43 -8.22 1.75
CA GLN A 235 29.73 -7.19 2.54
C GLN A 235 29.20 -6.05 1.65
N ALA A 236 29.84 -5.81 0.50
CA ALA A 236 29.39 -4.94 -0.58
C ALA A 236 28.06 -5.36 -1.24
N SER A 237 27.84 -6.66 -1.47
CA SER A 237 26.58 -7.20 -2.02
C SER A 237 25.40 -6.97 -1.08
N LYS A 238 25.60 -7.19 0.23
CA LYS A 238 24.57 -6.90 1.26
C LYS A 238 24.22 -5.40 1.30
N LYS A 239 25.24 -4.52 1.31
CA LYS A 239 25.03 -3.05 1.25
C LYS A 239 24.27 -2.62 -0.01
N LYS A 240 24.56 -3.24 -1.16
CA LYS A 240 23.87 -2.96 -2.44
C LYS A 240 22.41 -3.39 -2.42
N LEU A 241 22.10 -4.52 -1.77
CA LEU A 241 20.72 -4.97 -1.57
C LEU A 241 19.95 -4.00 -0.66
N ASP A 242 20.54 -3.58 0.46
CA ASP A 242 19.90 -2.66 1.40
C ASP A 242 19.61 -1.28 0.79
N TYR A 243 20.54 -0.75 -0.02
CA TYR A 243 20.31 0.49 -0.77
C TYR A 243 19.14 0.36 -1.76
N ARG A 244 19.05 -0.77 -2.50
CA ARG A 244 17.94 -1.01 -3.43
C ARG A 244 16.60 -1.11 -2.72
N LEU A 245 16.56 -1.82 -1.59
CA LEU A 245 15.35 -1.93 -0.77
C LEU A 245 14.92 -0.55 -0.22
N PHE A 246 15.89 0.29 0.18
CA PHE A 246 15.62 1.66 0.57
C PHE A 246 15.05 2.51 -0.59
N LEU A 247 15.64 2.43 -1.79
CA LEU A 247 15.16 3.16 -2.96
C LEU A 247 13.73 2.75 -3.35
N MET A 248 13.43 1.44 -3.33
CA MET A 248 12.08 0.93 -3.54
C MET A 248 11.09 1.52 -2.54
N LEU A 249 11.45 1.50 -1.25
CA LEU A 249 10.63 2.01 -0.18
C LEU A 249 10.37 3.51 -0.37
N PHE A 250 11.40 4.29 -0.71
CA PHE A 250 11.28 5.73 -0.91
C PHE A 250 10.30 6.08 -2.04
N ILE A 251 10.43 5.42 -3.20
CA ILE A 251 9.51 5.62 -4.34
C ILE A 251 8.10 5.19 -3.96
N GLN A 252 7.97 4.08 -3.24
CA GLN A 252 6.68 3.60 -2.75
C GLN A 252 6.01 4.60 -1.79
N ILE A 253 6.75 5.23 -0.88
CA ILE A 253 6.21 6.24 0.06
C ILE A 253 5.67 7.45 -0.72
N ILE A 254 6.41 7.94 -1.71
CA ILE A 254 5.98 9.07 -2.55
C ILE A 254 4.69 8.74 -3.29
N LEU A 255 4.66 7.62 -4.01
CA LEU A 255 3.49 7.23 -4.80
C LEU A 255 2.28 6.91 -3.91
N LEU A 256 2.49 6.25 -2.77
CA LEU A 256 1.43 5.99 -1.81
C LEU A 256 0.85 7.30 -1.27
N THR A 257 1.69 8.28 -0.97
CA THR A 257 1.27 9.62 -0.50
C THR A 257 0.41 10.31 -1.56
N LEU A 258 0.92 10.42 -2.79
CA LEU A 258 0.22 11.08 -3.90
C LEU A 258 -1.13 10.42 -4.21
N CYS A 259 -1.20 9.09 -4.14
CA CYS A 259 -2.41 8.35 -4.52
C CYS A 259 -3.42 8.17 -3.38
N THR A 260 -3.03 8.29 -2.10
CA THR A 260 -3.93 8.03 -0.95
C THR A 260 -4.33 9.27 -0.16
N LEU A 261 -3.49 10.31 -0.14
CA LEU A 261 -3.79 11.57 0.56
C LEU A 261 -5.07 12.25 0.05
N PRO A 262 -5.34 12.35 -1.27
CA PRO A 262 -6.57 12.96 -1.76
C PRO A 262 -7.84 12.29 -1.22
N GLN A 263 -7.81 10.96 -1.07
CA GLN A 263 -8.95 10.21 -0.52
C GLN A 263 -9.16 10.51 0.97
N ALA A 264 -8.08 10.60 1.76
CA ALA A 264 -8.17 10.95 3.18
C ALA A 264 -8.76 12.35 3.37
N ILE A 265 -8.27 13.33 2.59
CA ILE A 265 -8.77 14.71 2.62
C ILE A 265 -10.26 14.73 2.28
N GLN A 266 -10.66 14.04 1.20
CA GLN A 266 -12.05 14.03 0.78
C GLN A 266 -12.97 13.39 1.82
N LYS A 267 -12.58 12.26 2.44
CA LYS A 267 -13.37 11.63 3.51
C LYS A 267 -13.52 12.54 4.73
N LEU A 268 -12.45 13.22 5.12
CA LEU A 268 -12.52 14.19 6.22
C LEU A 268 -13.42 15.36 5.87
N TYR A 269 -13.33 15.88 4.64
CA TYR A 269 -14.20 16.94 4.14
C TYR A 269 -15.68 16.52 4.16
N SER A 270 -16.01 15.38 3.56
CA SER A 270 -17.41 14.91 3.49
C SER A 270 -18.00 14.66 4.87
N THR A 271 -17.19 14.23 5.83
CA THR A 271 -17.67 13.80 7.14
C THR A 271 -17.70 14.94 8.18
N LEU A 272 -16.81 15.94 8.06
CA LEU A 272 -16.74 17.06 9.01
C LEU A 272 -17.49 18.31 8.55
N ILE A 273 -17.62 18.52 7.24
CA ILE A 273 -18.06 19.81 6.68
C ILE A 273 -19.39 19.70 5.92
N SER A 274 -19.78 18.54 5.38
CA SER A 274 -21.02 18.42 4.61
C SER A 274 -22.26 18.45 5.53
N ASN A 275 -22.79 19.67 5.74
CA ASN A 275 -24.06 19.97 6.41
C ASN A 275 -24.98 20.83 5.52
N GLN A 276 -24.77 20.86 4.20
CA GLN A 276 -25.50 21.75 3.29
C GLN A 276 -26.46 20.98 2.37
N VAL A 277 -27.54 21.63 1.97
CA VAL A 277 -28.43 21.17 0.90
C VAL A 277 -27.64 21.20 -0.41
N GLU A 278 -27.13 20.05 -0.85
CA GLU A 278 -26.32 19.97 -2.05
C GLU A 278 -27.18 19.93 -3.30
N THR A 279 -26.83 20.73 -4.31
CA THR A 279 -27.48 20.69 -5.62
C THR A 279 -27.18 19.36 -6.32
N PRO A 280 -28.09 18.84 -7.17
CA PRO A 280 -27.89 17.57 -7.89
C PRO A 280 -26.59 17.53 -8.72
N LEU A 281 -26.17 18.67 -9.28
CA LEU A 281 -24.92 18.81 -10.00
C LEU A 281 -23.69 18.62 -9.10
N ARG A 282 -23.71 19.21 -7.90
CA ARG A 282 -22.63 19.09 -6.93
C ARG A 282 -22.47 17.64 -6.47
N ILE A 283 -23.57 16.96 -6.17
CA ILE A 283 -23.57 15.53 -5.80
C ILE A 283 -22.92 14.67 -6.90
N ALA A 284 -23.23 14.94 -8.17
CA ALA A 284 -22.63 14.21 -9.30
C ALA A 284 -21.10 14.40 -9.38
N ILE A 285 -20.62 15.63 -9.18
CA ILE A 285 -19.19 15.97 -9.18
C ILE A 285 -18.48 15.33 -7.97
N GLU A 286 -19.04 15.46 -6.77
CA GLU A 286 -18.44 14.90 -5.55
C GLU A 286 -18.36 13.37 -5.61
N ASN A 287 -19.39 12.71 -6.17
CA ASN A 287 -19.36 11.27 -6.43
C ASN A 287 -18.28 10.89 -7.46
N PHE A 288 -18.09 11.68 -8.52
CA PHE A 288 -17.01 11.44 -9.48
C PHE A 288 -15.64 11.54 -8.80
N ILE A 289 -15.38 12.61 -8.05
CA ILE A 289 -14.12 12.82 -7.32
C ILE A 289 -13.88 11.68 -6.32
N PHE A 290 -14.93 11.27 -5.59
CA PHE A 290 -14.85 10.15 -4.63
C PHE A 290 -14.41 8.86 -5.29
N ASN A 291 -15.04 8.54 -6.41
CA ASN A 291 -14.70 7.33 -7.15
C ASN A 291 -13.28 7.41 -7.73
N LEU A 292 -12.88 8.55 -8.28
CA LEU A 292 -11.54 8.74 -8.81
C LEU A 292 -10.46 8.55 -7.73
N PHE A 293 -10.58 9.24 -6.58
CA PHE A 293 -9.61 9.13 -5.49
C PHE A 293 -9.60 7.74 -4.86
N LEU A 294 -10.76 7.09 -4.75
CA LEU A 294 -10.82 5.70 -4.32
C LEU A 294 -10.08 4.77 -5.30
N LEU A 295 -10.25 4.95 -6.62
CA LEU A 295 -9.50 4.17 -7.62
C LEU A 295 -7.99 4.43 -7.53
N MET A 296 -7.57 5.68 -7.29
CA MET A 296 -6.17 6.00 -7.05
C MET A 296 -5.60 5.21 -5.86
N THR A 297 -6.37 5.00 -4.79
CA THR A 297 -5.90 4.16 -3.67
C THR A 297 -5.72 2.70 -4.07
N TYR A 298 -6.64 2.12 -4.86
CA TYR A 298 -6.46 0.76 -5.36
C TYR A 298 -5.26 0.65 -6.30
N PHE A 299 -5.04 1.66 -7.14
CA PHE A 299 -3.87 1.75 -7.99
C PHE A 299 -2.58 1.74 -7.16
N ALA A 300 -2.54 2.49 -6.05
CA ALA A 300 -1.42 2.48 -5.12
C ALA A 300 -1.13 1.08 -4.52
N HIS A 301 -2.17 0.29 -4.25
CA HIS A 301 -2.04 -1.10 -3.78
C HIS A 301 -1.57 -2.07 -4.89
N GLY A 302 -1.77 -1.74 -6.17
CA GLY A 302 -1.32 -2.54 -7.32
C GLY A 302 0.10 -2.23 -7.80
N MET A 303 0.63 -1.04 -7.50
CA MET A 303 1.95 -0.59 -7.96
C MET A 303 3.21 -1.24 -7.35
N PRO A 304 3.23 -1.85 -6.13
CA PRO A 304 4.48 -2.24 -5.47
C PRO A 304 5.41 -3.12 -6.31
N PHE A 305 4.88 -4.12 -7.03
CA PHE A 305 5.69 -4.99 -7.87
C PHE A 305 6.43 -4.26 -8.99
N TYR A 306 5.75 -3.33 -9.66
CA TYR A 306 6.31 -2.58 -10.78
C TYR A 306 7.41 -1.64 -10.29
N ILE A 307 7.20 -1.02 -9.12
CA ILE A 307 8.24 -0.25 -8.43
C ILE A 307 9.43 -1.15 -8.10
N TYR A 308 9.21 -2.32 -7.50
CA TYR A 308 10.31 -3.19 -7.08
C TYR A 308 11.07 -3.78 -8.26
N THR A 309 10.41 -4.04 -9.38
CA THR A 309 11.05 -4.56 -10.60
C THR A 309 11.85 -3.48 -11.36
N LEU A 310 11.34 -2.25 -11.38
CA LEU A 310 12.02 -1.11 -12.00
C LEU A 310 13.20 -0.62 -11.13
N SER A 311 12.95 -0.38 -9.84
CA SER A 311 13.90 0.21 -8.90
C SER A 311 14.83 -0.82 -8.23
N GLY A 312 14.42 -2.09 -8.14
CA GLY A 312 15.24 -3.17 -7.57
C GLY A 312 16.37 -3.69 -8.44
N GLY A 313 16.44 -3.21 -9.67
CA GLY A 313 17.48 -3.53 -10.63
C GLY A 313 17.62 -5.03 -10.87
N THR A 314 18.86 -5.48 -11.08
CA THR A 314 19.19 -6.84 -11.50
C THR A 314 18.79 -7.94 -10.50
N VAL A 315 18.63 -7.66 -9.20
CA VAL A 315 18.35 -8.72 -8.21
C VAL A 315 16.91 -9.23 -8.34
N PHE A 316 15.94 -8.33 -8.39
CA PHE A 316 14.54 -8.69 -8.63
C PHE A 316 14.34 -9.25 -10.04
N ARG A 317 14.98 -8.63 -11.06
CA ARG A 317 14.91 -9.12 -12.44
C ARG A 317 15.54 -10.51 -12.60
N ASN A 318 16.66 -10.79 -11.95
CA ASN A 318 17.30 -12.11 -12.00
C ASN A 318 16.50 -13.15 -11.21
N ALA A 319 15.92 -12.76 -10.07
CA ALA A 319 15.00 -13.62 -9.33
C ALA A 319 13.77 -13.98 -10.18
N LEU A 320 13.21 -13.03 -10.92
CA LEU A 320 12.12 -13.28 -11.86
C LEU A 320 12.57 -14.19 -13.02
N LYS A 321 13.69 -13.89 -13.68
CA LYS A 321 14.24 -14.72 -14.78
C LYS A 321 14.49 -16.16 -14.35
N GLN A 322 15.10 -16.37 -13.18
CA GLN A 322 15.31 -17.72 -12.65
C GLN A 322 14.00 -18.43 -12.32
N TYR A 323 12.93 -17.70 -11.98
CA TYR A 323 11.64 -18.31 -11.67
C TYR A 323 10.97 -18.80 -12.95
N VAL A 324 10.90 -17.92 -13.95
CA VAL A 324 10.39 -18.24 -15.28
C VAL A 324 11.21 -19.38 -15.90
N GLY A 325 12.54 -19.30 -15.86
CA GLY A 325 13.42 -20.37 -16.36
C GLY A 325 13.20 -21.73 -15.70
N LYS A 326 12.96 -21.78 -14.37
CA LYS A 326 12.63 -23.04 -13.68
C LYS A 326 11.26 -23.60 -14.04
N ILE A 327 10.29 -22.76 -14.38
CA ILE A 327 8.97 -23.22 -14.87
C ILE A 327 9.14 -23.81 -16.26
N TYR A 328 9.87 -23.13 -17.15
CA TYR A 328 10.14 -23.63 -18.50
C TYR A 328 10.93 -24.96 -18.48
N CYS A 329 11.93 -25.12 -17.61
CA CYS A 329 12.67 -26.39 -17.44
C CYS A 329 11.88 -27.51 -16.75
N LYS A 330 10.70 -27.23 -16.19
CA LYS A 330 9.81 -28.25 -15.61
C LYS A 330 8.64 -28.63 -16.53
N CYS A 331 8.37 -27.83 -17.55
CA CYS A 331 7.32 -28.06 -18.54
C CYS A 331 7.83 -28.72 -19.83
N PHE A 332 9.14 -28.92 -19.95
CA PHE A 332 9.82 -29.74 -20.96
C PHE A 332 10.55 -30.88 -20.25
#